data_AF-A0A818WF79-F1
#
_entry.id   AF-A0A818WF79-F1
#
_cell.length_a   1.000
_cell.length_b   1.000
_cell.length_c   1.000
_cell.angle_alpha   90.00
_cell.angle_beta   90.00
_cell.angle_gamma   90.00
#
_symmetry.space_group_name_H-M   'P 1'
#
loop_
_entity.id
_entity.type
_entity.pdbx_description
1 polymer ?
#
loop_
_entity_poly.entity_id
_entity_poly.type
_entity_poly.pdbx_seq_one_letter_code
_entity_poly.pdbx_strand_id
1 'polypeptide(L)'
;MSTEGIVRGYDFMDASSIDEHVICAICAHPFIDPVVTPCDHTFCKTCIKSWFDKKSECYLCRKGGLSMKALRPANHCMMNILDKILVRCLACEDENIRRGDFADHLENHCLYHPQKCSASDLKCPWVGLRNQAKSHHSACVFETLRPAFEDILTRLHTIEKENKSLRSENNDLKEELMTLEREYNELEGVIKNNEEHGHSRRTGKNVSKSKKSSDYAPELRDKHHHMFTSDDDKDETTRNINTHLPATHEGNANASHKHS
;
A
#
# COMPACT_ATOMS: atom_id res chain seq x y z
N MET A 1 -16.80 17.27 3.34
CA MET A 1 -16.82 18.44 4.24
C MET A 1 -15.66 19.32 3.82
N SER A 2 -15.97 20.53 3.35
CA SER A 2 -15.03 21.45 2.72
C SER A 2 -13.99 21.94 3.73
N THR A 3 -12.70 21.74 3.46
CA THR A 3 -11.58 22.25 4.27
C THR A 3 -11.24 23.72 3.96
N GLU A 4 -12.21 24.47 3.44
CA GLU A 4 -12.03 25.88 3.10
C GLU A 4 -12.02 26.70 4.40
N GLY A 5 -10.87 27.29 4.74
CA GLY A 5 -10.73 28.23 5.86
C GLY A 5 -9.70 27.87 6.94
N ILE A 6 -8.93 26.79 6.81
CA ILE A 6 -7.90 26.48 7.80
C ILE A 6 -6.68 27.38 7.58
N VAL A 7 -6.52 28.36 8.46
CA VAL A 7 -5.36 29.26 8.48
C VAL A 7 -4.12 28.45 8.88
N ARG A 8 -3.28 28.11 7.90
CA ARG A 8 -1.97 27.46 8.13
C ARG A 8 -0.88 28.53 8.15
N GLY A 9 -0.88 29.32 9.21
CA GLY A 9 0.05 30.44 9.38
C GLY A 9 0.40 30.69 10.84
N TYR A 10 1.31 31.62 11.03
CA TYR A 10 1.73 32.09 12.34
C TYR A 10 1.86 33.61 12.34
N ASP A 11 1.72 34.20 13.51
CA ASP A 11 2.10 35.60 13.78
C ASP A 11 3.40 35.64 14.57
N PHE A 12 4.18 36.70 14.42
CA PHE A 12 5.33 36.96 15.28
C PHE A 12 4.85 37.51 16.63
N MET A 13 5.30 36.91 17.73
CA MET A 13 4.85 37.26 19.09
C MET A 13 5.24 38.68 19.51
N ASP A 14 6.46 39.10 19.15
CA ASP A 14 6.98 40.43 19.45
C ASP A 14 7.75 40.94 18.25
N ALA A 15 7.02 41.48 17.28
CA ALA A 15 7.61 42.02 16.06
C ALA A 15 8.60 43.16 16.34
N SER A 16 8.47 43.85 17.48
CA SER A 16 9.35 44.94 17.89
C SER A 16 10.71 44.48 18.45
N SER A 17 10.83 43.26 18.96
CA SER A 17 12.12 42.71 19.41
C SER A 17 12.91 41.98 18.33
N ILE A 18 12.36 41.87 17.12
CA ILE A 18 13.08 41.27 16.00
C ILE A 18 14.12 42.26 15.49
N ASP A 19 15.37 41.78 15.40
CA ASP A 19 16.50 42.54 14.88
C ASP A 19 16.21 43.08 13.46
N GLU A 20 16.41 44.38 13.25
CA GLU A 20 16.22 45.03 11.96
C GLU A 20 17.09 44.44 10.85
N HIS A 21 18.25 43.88 11.20
CA HIS A 21 19.19 43.26 10.24
C HIS A 21 18.66 41.95 9.64
N VAL A 22 17.60 41.37 10.21
CA VAL A 22 16.94 40.17 9.69
C VAL A 22 15.60 40.46 9.01
N ILE A 23 15.28 41.73 8.80
CA ILE A 23 14.05 42.20 8.14
C ILE A 23 14.30 42.47 6.66
N CYS A 24 13.37 42.02 5.81
CA CYS A 24 13.42 42.29 4.39
C CYS A 24 12.94 43.71 4.07
N ALA A 25 13.79 44.50 3.39
CA ALA A 25 13.46 45.86 2.96
C ALA A 25 12.30 45.97 1.95
N ILE A 26 11.84 44.85 1.35
CA ILE A 26 10.73 44.84 0.39
C ILE A 26 9.39 44.60 1.10
N CYS A 27 9.29 43.55 1.91
CA CYS A 27 8.03 43.22 2.59
C CYS A 27 7.95 43.74 4.03
N ALA A 28 9.03 44.25 4.61
CA ALA A 28 9.14 44.67 6.02
C ALA A 28 8.83 43.56 7.05
N HIS A 29 9.06 42.29 6.68
CA HIS A 29 8.93 41.13 7.57
C HIS A 29 10.28 40.40 7.71
N PRO A 30 10.48 39.59 8.75
CA PRO A 30 11.64 38.71 8.87
C PRO A 30 11.82 37.86 7.62
N PHE A 31 13.08 37.63 7.21
CA PHE A 31 13.34 36.94 5.96
C PHE A 31 12.70 35.54 5.87
N ILE A 32 12.06 35.26 4.73
CA ILE A 32 11.54 33.94 4.32
C ILE A 32 12.32 33.48 3.10
N ASP A 33 12.98 32.32 3.19
CA ASP A 33 13.93 31.80 2.18
C ASP A 33 14.90 32.91 1.72
N PRO A 34 15.74 33.46 2.63
CA PRO A 34 16.62 34.59 2.33
C PRO A 34 17.62 34.29 1.22
N VAL A 35 17.75 35.22 0.29
CA VAL A 35 18.73 35.18 -0.81
C VAL A 35 19.56 36.45 -0.84
N VAL A 36 20.84 36.27 -1.14
CA VAL A 36 21.87 37.30 -1.20
C VAL A 36 22.20 37.62 -2.66
N THR A 37 22.12 38.89 -3.00
CA THR A 37 22.49 39.42 -4.31
C THR A 37 24.02 39.47 -4.49
N PRO A 38 24.55 39.54 -5.74
CA PRO A 38 25.98 39.77 -6.00
C PRO A 38 26.53 41.09 -5.43
N CYS A 39 25.65 42.02 -5.05
CA CYS A 39 26.01 43.25 -4.36
C CYS A 39 25.83 43.18 -2.83
N ASP A 40 25.75 41.96 -2.28
CA ASP A 40 25.69 41.63 -0.85
C ASP A 40 24.47 42.14 -0.06
N HIS A 41 23.38 42.52 -0.74
CA HIS A 41 22.09 42.77 -0.11
C HIS A 41 21.23 41.50 -0.05
N THR A 42 20.49 41.34 1.05
CA THR A 42 19.64 40.17 1.34
C THR A 42 18.16 40.50 1.25
N PHE A 43 17.36 39.60 0.68
CA PHE A 43 15.91 39.73 0.51
C PHE A 43 15.22 38.36 0.66
N CYS A 44 13.91 38.34 0.91
CA CYS A 44 13.13 37.11 0.71
C CYS A 44 13.15 36.73 -0.77
N LYS A 45 13.33 35.46 -1.10
CA LYS A 45 13.39 34.98 -2.49
C LYS A 45 12.18 35.38 -3.33
N THR A 46 10.99 35.27 -2.77
CA THR A 46 9.73 35.65 -3.45
C THR A 46 9.63 37.17 -3.66
N CYS A 47 10.12 37.96 -2.71
CA CYS A 47 10.11 39.42 -2.78
C CYS A 47 11.02 39.94 -3.87
N ILE A 48 12.29 39.48 -3.90
CA ILE A 48 13.23 39.93 -4.93
C ILE A 48 12.87 39.39 -6.32
N LYS A 49 12.28 38.18 -6.40
CA LYS A 49 11.72 37.66 -7.65
C LYS A 49 10.66 38.59 -8.23
N SER A 50 9.68 38.95 -7.40
CA SER A 50 8.59 39.87 -7.80
C SER A 50 9.10 41.26 -8.17
N TRP A 51 10.22 41.69 -7.60
CA TRP A 51 10.90 42.92 -7.97
C TRP A 51 11.60 42.81 -9.33
N PHE A 52 12.31 41.70 -9.59
CA PHE A 52 12.98 41.45 -10.87
C PHE A 52 12.03 41.33 -12.05
N ASP A 53 10.79 40.89 -11.83
CA ASP A 53 9.73 40.91 -12.84
C ASP A 53 9.41 42.34 -13.33
N LYS A 54 9.75 43.37 -12.54
CA LYS A 54 9.56 44.80 -12.88
C LYS A 54 10.86 45.48 -13.27
N LYS A 55 11.95 45.24 -12.52
CA LYS A 55 13.25 45.88 -12.71
C LYS A 55 14.39 44.92 -12.40
N SER A 56 15.29 44.71 -13.36
CA SER A 56 16.47 43.85 -13.25
C SER A 56 17.63 44.54 -12.49
N GLU A 57 17.34 45.08 -11.30
CA GLU A 57 18.28 45.83 -10.45
C GLU A 57 18.08 45.52 -8.96
N CYS A 58 19.10 45.77 -8.14
CA CYS A 58 18.97 45.67 -6.68
C CYS A 58 17.98 46.71 -6.13
N TYR A 59 17.05 46.29 -5.27
CA TYR A 59 16.07 47.19 -4.65
C TYR A 59 16.72 48.30 -3.79
N LEU A 60 17.83 48.00 -3.13
CA LEU A 60 18.51 48.91 -2.20
C LEU A 60 19.53 49.83 -2.90
N CYS A 61 20.44 49.27 -3.70
CA CYS A 61 21.55 50.05 -4.27
C CYS A 61 21.44 50.30 -5.78
N ARG A 62 20.37 49.86 -6.43
CA ARG A 62 20.10 50.07 -7.88
C ARG A 62 21.15 49.51 -8.83
N LYS A 63 22.08 48.66 -8.35
CA LYS A 63 23.01 47.92 -9.22
C LYS A 63 22.21 47.01 -10.16
N GLY A 64 22.34 47.26 -11.47
CA GLY A 64 21.60 46.57 -12.53
C GLY A 64 22.22 45.25 -12.97
N GLY A 65 21.58 44.59 -13.94
CA GLY A 65 22.05 43.33 -14.52
C GLY A 65 21.86 42.12 -13.61
N LEU A 66 20.92 42.20 -12.66
CA LEU A 66 20.65 41.12 -11.72
C LEU A 66 19.54 40.21 -12.22
N SER A 67 19.66 38.91 -11.93
CA SER A 67 18.64 37.91 -12.25
C SER A 67 18.56 36.88 -11.14
N MET A 68 17.48 36.10 -11.14
CA MET A 68 17.28 35.02 -10.16
C MET A 68 18.42 34.00 -10.15
N LYS A 69 19.09 33.77 -11.29
CA LYS A 69 20.21 32.82 -11.41
C LYS A 69 21.48 33.30 -10.69
N ALA A 70 21.63 34.60 -10.48
CA ALA A 70 22.80 35.20 -9.86
C ALA A 70 22.70 35.30 -8.33
N LEU A 71 21.56 34.90 -7.75
CA LEU A 71 21.32 34.96 -6.32
C LEU A 71 21.89 33.72 -5.62
N ARG A 72 22.45 33.91 -4.44
CA ARG A 72 22.92 32.83 -3.56
C ARG A 72 21.97 32.70 -2.36
N PRO A 73 21.68 31.52 -1.83
CA PRO A 73 21.02 31.39 -0.54
C PRO A 73 21.81 32.11 0.55
N ALA A 74 21.14 32.67 1.55
CA ALA A 74 21.84 33.17 2.72
C ALA A 74 22.51 32.03 3.50
N ASN A 75 23.51 32.37 4.29
CA ASN A 75 24.25 31.39 5.06
C ASN A 75 23.39 30.76 6.17
N HIS A 76 23.85 29.61 6.69
CA HIS A 76 23.16 28.91 7.77
C HIS A 76 23.06 29.73 9.07
N CYS A 77 24.03 30.62 9.35
CA CYS A 77 24.00 31.47 10.53
C CYS A 77 22.77 32.39 10.54
N MET A 78 22.43 32.99 9.40
CA MET A 78 21.22 33.81 9.24
C MET A 78 19.96 32.99 9.54
N MET A 79 19.86 31.78 9.00
CA MET A 79 18.73 30.88 9.26
C MET A 79 18.62 30.53 10.74
N ASN A 80 19.72 30.18 11.40
CA ASN A 80 19.76 29.87 12.84
C ASN A 80 19.31 31.04 13.72
N ILE A 81 19.54 32.29 13.31
CA ILE A 81 19.05 33.47 14.02
C ILE A 81 17.53 33.59 13.83
N LEU A 82 17.08 33.54 12.57
CA LEU A 82 15.67 33.67 12.23
C LEU A 82 14.81 32.56 12.86
N ASP A 83 15.34 31.34 12.97
CA ASP A 83 14.62 30.18 13.51
C ASP A 83 14.37 30.26 15.01
N LYS A 84 15.09 31.13 15.73
CA LYS A 84 14.88 31.40 17.16
C LYS A 84 13.76 32.39 17.43
N ILE A 85 13.26 33.09 16.41
CA ILE A 85 12.17 34.04 16.54
C ILE A 85 10.93 33.28 17.02
N LEU A 86 10.26 33.79 18.05
CA LEU A 86 9.06 33.18 18.61
C LEU A 86 7.82 33.60 17.82
N VAL A 87 6.98 32.62 17.54
CA VAL A 87 5.75 32.78 16.78
C VAL A 87 4.56 32.19 17.55
N ARG A 88 3.36 32.68 17.21
CA ARG A 88 2.08 32.14 17.66
C ARG A 88 1.39 31.45 16.52
N CYS A 89 0.88 30.24 16.75
CA CYS A 89 0.08 29.54 15.78
C CYS A 89 -1.28 30.22 15.59
N LEU A 90 -1.65 30.55 14.35
CA LEU A 90 -2.95 31.16 14.04
C LEU A 90 -4.12 30.19 14.14
N ALA A 91 -3.84 28.88 14.24
CA ALA A 91 -4.88 27.85 14.26
C ALA A 91 -5.24 27.40 15.69
N CYS A 92 -4.24 27.12 16.54
CA CYS A 92 -4.46 26.68 17.93
C CYS A 92 -4.12 27.73 18.99
N GLU A 93 -3.62 28.90 18.59
CA GLU A 93 -3.19 29.98 19.48
C GLU A 93 -2.01 29.62 20.39
N ASP A 94 -1.36 28.46 20.20
CA ASP A 94 -0.13 28.13 20.93
C ASP A 94 0.96 29.18 20.65
N GLU A 95 1.57 29.64 21.73
CA GLU A 95 2.59 30.70 21.73
C GLU A 95 3.98 30.14 22.00
N ASN A 96 4.99 30.99 21.86
CA ASN A 96 6.40 30.66 22.16
C ASN A 96 6.95 29.50 21.33
N ILE A 97 6.38 29.26 20.14
CA ILE A 97 6.90 28.30 19.19
C ILE A 97 8.07 28.95 18.47
N ARG A 98 9.23 28.30 18.42
CA ARG A 98 10.33 28.77 17.58
C ARG A 98 9.92 28.66 16.13
N ARG A 99 10.20 29.69 15.33
CA ARG A 99 9.87 29.72 13.90
C ARG A 99 10.39 28.48 13.16
N GLY A 100 11.60 28.02 13.48
CA GLY A 100 12.19 26.82 12.89
C GLY A 100 11.42 25.53 13.23
N ASP A 101 10.76 25.50 14.40
CA ASP A 101 9.99 24.36 14.90
C ASP A 101 8.50 24.44 14.51
N PHE A 102 8.06 25.52 13.85
CA PHE A 102 6.64 25.70 13.51
C PHE A 102 6.11 24.62 12.56
N ALA A 103 6.95 24.10 11.65
CA ALA A 103 6.56 23.01 10.76
C ALA A 103 6.26 21.73 11.56
N ASP A 104 7.11 21.40 12.53
CA ASP A 104 6.91 20.27 13.44
C ASP A 104 5.71 20.49 14.37
N HIS A 105 5.52 21.72 14.87
CA HIS A 105 4.30 22.07 15.58
C HIS A 105 3.06 21.80 14.71
N LEU A 106 3.02 22.31 13.48
CA LEU A 106 1.87 22.15 12.59
C LEU A 106 1.60 20.67 12.31
N GLU A 107 2.65 19.90 11.98
CA GLU A 107 2.51 18.50 11.60
C GLU A 107 2.18 17.59 12.78
N ASN A 108 2.77 17.79 13.97
CA ASN A 108 2.70 16.82 15.06
C ASN A 108 1.92 17.28 16.29
N HIS A 109 1.79 18.59 16.52
CA HIS A 109 1.28 19.15 17.77
C HIS A 109 -0.04 19.90 17.61
N CYS A 110 -0.22 20.60 16.50
CA CYS A 110 -1.37 21.47 16.29
C CYS A 110 -2.68 20.67 16.20
N LEU A 111 -3.59 20.96 17.13
CA LEU A 111 -4.90 20.30 17.23
C LEU A 111 -5.83 20.59 16.04
N TYR A 112 -5.61 21.69 15.34
CA TYR A 112 -6.40 22.14 14.20
C TYR A 112 -5.69 21.89 12.86
N HIS A 113 -4.59 21.13 12.87
CA HIS A 113 -3.97 20.68 11.65
C HIS A 113 -4.80 19.56 10.98
N PRO A 114 -5.06 19.62 9.66
CA PRO A 114 -5.76 18.58 8.94
C PRO A 114 -4.98 17.27 8.90
N GLN A 115 -5.63 16.18 9.27
CA GLN A 115 -5.09 14.83 9.29
C GLN A 115 -6.00 13.89 8.52
N LYS A 116 -5.38 12.91 7.87
CA LYS A 116 -6.09 11.76 7.30
C LYS A 116 -6.35 10.75 8.41
N CYS A 117 -7.39 9.93 8.23
CA CYS A 117 -7.61 8.79 9.12
C CYS A 117 -6.42 7.81 9.08
N SER A 118 -6.16 7.10 10.20
CA SER A 118 -5.20 5.98 10.22
C SER A 118 -5.54 4.92 9.18
N ALA A 119 -6.84 4.68 8.94
CA ALA A 119 -7.40 3.80 7.91
C ALA A 119 -7.36 4.37 6.47
N SER A 120 -6.52 5.36 6.19
CA SER A 120 -6.39 5.92 4.84
C SER A 120 -5.70 4.96 3.86
N ASP A 121 -4.90 4.02 4.37
CA ASP A 121 -4.38 2.85 3.66
C ASP A 121 -5.52 1.96 3.12
N LEU A 122 -6.54 1.75 3.95
CA LEU A 122 -7.81 1.09 3.60
C LEU A 122 -8.80 2.01 2.86
N LYS A 123 -8.32 3.16 2.36
CA LYS A 123 -9.08 4.15 1.59
C LYS A 123 -10.24 4.80 2.34
N CYS A 124 -10.14 4.92 3.66
CA CYS A 124 -11.03 5.79 4.41
C CYS A 124 -10.96 7.22 3.83
N PRO A 125 -12.10 7.82 3.41
CA PRO A 125 -12.11 9.14 2.76
C PRO A 125 -12.03 10.30 3.76
N TRP A 126 -11.98 10.02 5.07
CA TRP A 126 -12.03 11.05 6.08
C TRP A 126 -10.74 11.87 6.13
N VAL A 127 -10.92 13.18 6.07
CA VAL A 127 -9.90 14.19 6.35
C VAL A 127 -10.56 15.21 7.28
N GLY A 128 -9.97 15.40 8.46
CA GLY A 128 -10.51 16.32 9.47
C GLY A 128 -9.40 16.86 10.36
N LEU A 129 -9.77 17.56 11.43
CA LEU A 129 -8.81 18.18 12.34
C LEU A 129 -8.19 17.13 13.27
N ARG A 130 -6.95 17.32 13.72
CA ARG A 130 -6.27 16.40 14.66
C ARG A 130 -7.11 16.13 15.92
N ASN A 131 -7.78 17.15 16.48
CA ASN A 131 -8.66 16.98 17.64
C ASN A 131 -9.92 16.12 17.35
N GLN A 132 -10.35 16.03 16.09
CA GLN A 132 -11.47 15.19 15.65
C GLN A 132 -11.02 13.77 15.26
N ALA A 133 -9.72 13.52 15.15
CA ALA A 133 -9.21 12.23 14.69
C ALA A 133 -9.59 11.08 15.62
N LYS A 134 -9.54 11.29 16.95
CA LYS A 134 -9.90 10.24 17.93
C LYS A 134 -11.37 9.85 17.86
N SER A 135 -12.27 10.83 17.79
CA SER A 135 -13.72 10.56 17.70
C SER A 135 -14.09 9.90 16.37
N HIS A 136 -13.43 10.32 15.28
CA HIS A 136 -13.56 9.63 13.99
C HIS A 136 -13.03 8.19 14.07
N HIS A 137 -11.82 7.98 14.61
CA HIS A 137 -11.17 6.67 14.72
C HIS A 137 -12.08 5.65 15.41
N SER A 138 -12.69 6.02 16.54
CA SER A 138 -13.63 5.14 17.26
C SER A 138 -14.92 4.80 16.49
N ALA A 139 -15.29 5.59 15.49
CA ALA A 139 -16.48 5.39 14.66
C ALA A 139 -16.15 4.96 13.22
N CYS A 140 -14.87 4.77 12.89
CA CYS A 140 -14.40 4.51 11.55
C CYS A 140 -14.61 3.04 11.18
N VAL A 141 -15.54 2.77 10.25
CA VAL A 141 -15.82 1.41 9.76
C VAL A 141 -14.55 0.72 9.23
N PHE A 142 -13.69 1.47 8.53
CA PHE A 142 -12.44 0.91 7.98
C PHE A 142 -11.47 0.48 9.08
N GLU A 143 -11.42 1.21 10.20
CA GLU A 143 -10.57 0.84 11.32
C GLU A 143 -11.15 -0.35 12.09
N THR A 144 -12.48 -0.43 12.23
CA THR A 144 -13.15 -1.62 12.77
C THR A 144 -12.86 -2.87 11.95
N LEU A 145 -12.73 -2.74 10.63
CA LEU A 145 -12.41 -3.84 9.72
C LEU A 145 -10.92 -4.20 9.68
N ARG A 146 -10.02 -3.34 10.21
CA ARG A 146 -8.57 -3.54 10.13
C ARG A 146 -8.11 -4.92 10.61
N PRO A 147 -8.58 -5.46 11.76
CA PRO A 147 -8.16 -6.80 12.20
C PRO A 147 -8.53 -7.90 11.21
N ALA A 148 -9.70 -7.81 10.56
CA ALA A 148 -10.11 -8.78 9.54
C ALA A 148 -9.25 -8.68 8.28
N PHE A 149 -8.89 -7.46 7.85
CA PHE A 149 -7.95 -7.27 6.74
C PHE A 149 -6.56 -7.83 7.08
N GLU A 150 -6.05 -7.61 8.30
CA GLU A 150 -4.75 -8.15 8.74
C GLU A 150 -4.74 -9.69 8.76
N ASP A 151 -5.84 -10.32 9.19
CA ASP A 151 -5.99 -11.77 9.13
C ASP A 151 -6.00 -12.29 7.69
N ILE A 152 -6.76 -11.64 6.80
CA ILE A 152 -6.79 -11.99 5.37
C ILE A 152 -5.39 -11.86 4.75
N LEU A 153 -4.68 -10.76 5.02
CA LEU A 153 -3.32 -10.55 4.51
C LEU A 153 -2.35 -11.63 5.02
N THR A 154 -2.47 -12.01 6.29
CA THR A 154 -1.67 -13.09 6.88
C THR A 154 -1.96 -14.42 6.18
N ARG A 155 -3.24 -14.75 5.97
CA ARG A 155 -3.63 -15.99 5.31
C ARG A 155 -3.20 -16.04 3.85
N LEU A 156 -3.32 -14.92 3.13
CA LEU A 156 -2.80 -14.79 1.76
C LEU A 156 -1.30 -15.10 1.70
N HIS A 157 -0.52 -14.52 2.62
CA HIS A 157 0.92 -14.78 2.67
C HIS A 157 1.23 -16.25 2.97
N THR A 158 0.49 -16.89 3.88
CA THR A 158 0.62 -18.33 4.15
C THR A 158 0.31 -19.17 2.92
N ILE A 159 -0.79 -18.89 2.23
CA ILE A 159 -1.21 -19.62 1.01
C ILE A 159 -0.19 -19.44 -0.11
N GLU A 160 0.38 -18.24 -0.27
CA GLU A 160 1.44 -17.99 -1.26
C GLU A 160 2.70 -18.80 -0.94
N LYS A 161 3.07 -18.89 0.33
CA LYS A 161 4.20 -19.71 0.79
C LYS A 161 3.95 -21.20 0.56
N GLU A 162 2.78 -21.71 0.92
CA GLU A 162 2.38 -23.10 0.68
C GLU A 162 2.37 -23.43 -0.81
N ASN A 163 1.80 -22.55 -1.65
CA ASN A 163 1.81 -22.71 -3.10
C ASN A 163 3.23 -22.78 -3.67
N LYS A 164 4.14 -21.94 -3.17
CA LYS A 164 5.54 -21.97 -3.58
C LYS A 164 6.21 -23.30 -3.19
N SER A 165 5.95 -23.79 -1.98
CA SER A 165 6.48 -25.08 -1.50
C SER A 165 5.97 -26.24 -2.35
N LEU A 166 4.66 -26.33 -2.55
CA LEU A 166 4.03 -27.38 -3.36
C LEU A 166 4.51 -27.34 -4.81
N ARG A 167 4.75 -26.16 -5.38
CA ARG A 167 5.33 -26.03 -6.72
C ARG A 167 6.75 -26.58 -6.81
N SER A 168 7.55 -26.41 -5.76
CA SER A 168 8.90 -27.01 -5.70
C SER A 168 8.81 -28.52 -5.63
N GLU A 169 8.03 -29.06 -4.70
CA GLU A 169 7.85 -30.50 -4.51
C GLU A 169 7.29 -31.18 -5.77
N ASN A 170 6.34 -30.54 -6.47
CA ASN A 170 5.85 -31.02 -7.75
C ASN A 170 6.91 -31.05 -8.86
N ASN A 171 7.90 -30.15 -8.82
CA ASN A 171 9.00 -30.19 -9.77
C ASN A 171 9.97 -31.32 -9.43
N ASP A 172 10.30 -31.48 -8.14
CA ASP A 172 11.20 -32.54 -7.66
C ASP A 172 10.64 -33.94 -8.00
N LEU A 173 9.35 -34.17 -7.73
CA LEU A 173 8.66 -35.42 -8.07
C LEU A 173 8.61 -35.69 -9.59
N LYS A 174 8.52 -34.65 -10.41
CA LYS A 174 8.57 -34.80 -11.88
C LYS A 174 9.96 -35.23 -12.35
N GLU A 175 11.02 -34.68 -11.75
CA GLU A 175 12.40 -35.09 -12.05
C GLU A 175 12.67 -36.54 -11.63
N GLU A 176 12.14 -36.95 -10.48
CA GLU A 176 12.22 -38.33 -10.01
C GLU A 176 11.48 -39.29 -10.94
N LEU A 177 10.25 -38.95 -11.36
CA LEU A 177 9.49 -39.73 -12.34
C LEU A 177 10.23 -39.88 -13.67
N MET A 178 10.79 -38.79 -14.21
CA MET A 178 11.59 -38.86 -15.45
C MET A 178 12.80 -39.77 -15.32
N THR A 179 13.42 -39.79 -14.14
CA THR A 179 14.57 -40.65 -13.84
C THR A 179 14.15 -42.11 -13.81
N LEU A 180 13.07 -42.43 -13.11
CA LEU A 180 12.53 -43.79 -13.02
C LEU A 180 12.06 -44.31 -14.37
N GLU A 181 11.39 -43.47 -15.18
CA GLU A 181 10.99 -43.82 -16.55
C GLU A 181 12.20 -44.16 -17.42
N ARG A 182 13.31 -43.43 -17.29
CA ARG A 182 14.56 -43.75 -18.00
C ARG A 182 15.12 -45.10 -17.55
N GLU A 183 15.22 -45.33 -16.24
CA GLU A 183 15.73 -46.61 -15.69
C GLU A 183 14.87 -47.80 -16.13
N TYR A 184 13.55 -47.64 -16.13
CA TYR A 184 12.62 -48.65 -16.61
C TYR A 184 12.86 -48.99 -18.09
N ASN A 185 12.99 -47.97 -18.95
CA ASN A 185 13.25 -48.14 -20.38
C ASN A 185 14.62 -48.81 -20.64
N GLU A 186 15.64 -48.48 -19.85
CA GLU A 186 16.97 -49.12 -19.93
C GLU A 186 16.88 -50.61 -19.58
N LEU A 187 16.23 -50.95 -18.47
CA LEU A 187 16.01 -52.34 -18.05
C LEU A 187 15.20 -53.12 -19.09
N GLU A 188 14.15 -52.53 -19.64
CA GLU A 188 13.35 -53.15 -20.70
C GLU A 188 14.20 -53.46 -21.94
N GLY A 189 15.10 -52.54 -22.32
CA GLY A 189 16.07 -52.76 -23.40
C GLY A 189 17.03 -53.92 -23.12
N VAL A 190 17.55 -54.04 -21.89
CA VAL A 190 18.42 -55.15 -21.48
C VAL A 190 17.68 -56.49 -21.54
N ILE A 191 16.42 -56.54 -21.11
CA ILE A 191 15.60 -57.75 -21.16
C ILE A 191 15.42 -58.21 -22.60
N LYS A 192 15.01 -57.30 -23.51
CA LYS A 192 14.85 -57.60 -24.95
C LYS A 192 16.15 -58.12 -25.57
N ASN A 193 17.29 -57.49 -25.27
CA ASN A 193 18.60 -57.92 -25.76
C ASN A 193 18.99 -59.33 -25.23
N ASN A 194 18.69 -59.64 -23.96
CA ASN A 194 18.98 -60.94 -23.37
C ASN A 194 18.10 -62.07 -23.94
N GLU A 195 16.85 -61.78 -24.32
CA GLU A 195 15.97 -62.74 -25.00
C GLU A 195 16.51 -63.10 -26.40
N GLU A 196 17.01 -62.12 -27.15
CA GLU A 196 17.62 -62.32 -28.47
C GLU A 196 18.94 -63.14 -28.38
N HIS A 197 19.77 -62.91 -27.35
CA HIS A 197 21.02 -63.64 -27.16
C HIS A 197 20.84 -65.00 -26.47
N GLY A 198 19.77 -65.18 -25.69
CA GLY A 198 19.44 -66.42 -24.97
C GLY A 198 18.94 -67.56 -25.87
N HIS A 199 18.40 -67.26 -27.05
CA HIS A 199 17.99 -68.27 -28.03
C HIS A 199 19.16 -68.98 -28.74
N SER A 200 20.39 -68.50 -28.60
CA SER A 200 21.57 -69.13 -29.23
C SER A 200 22.25 -70.22 -28.38
N ARG A 201 21.80 -70.48 -27.13
CA ARG A 201 22.44 -71.46 -26.21
C ARG A 201 21.60 -72.66 -25.76
N ARG A 202 20.39 -72.89 -26.31
CA ARG A 202 19.59 -74.10 -26.01
C ARG A 202 19.47 -75.02 -27.23
N THR A 203 20.48 -75.84 -27.48
CA THR A 203 20.33 -77.10 -28.21
C THR A 203 20.97 -78.23 -27.40
N GLY A 204 20.16 -79.00 -26.69
CA GLY A 204 20.69 -80.12 -25.91
C GLY A 204 19.71 -80.88 -25.02
N LYS A 205 18.87 -81.70 -25.68
CA LYS A 205 18.26 -82.96 -25.20
C LYS A 205 16.99 -82.94 -24.31
N ASN A 206 15.99 -83.63 -24.88
CA ASN A 206 14.74 -84.19 -24.35
C ASN A 206 14.82 -84.72 -22.90
N VAL A 207 13.74 -84.55 -22.12
CA VAL A 207 12.92 -85.64 -21.53
C VAL A 207 11.51 -85.11 -21.21
N SER A 208 10.54 -85.97 -21.47
CA SER A 208 9.09 -85.92 -21.22
C SER A 208 8.66 -85.68 -19.77
N LYS A 209 7.51 -85.00 -19.56
CA LYS A 209 6.41 -85.48 -18.69
C LYS A 209 5.14 -84.63 -18.76
N SER A 210 4.03 -85.35 -18.62
CA SER A 210 2.64 -84.93 -18.63
C SER A 210 2.21 -84.06 -17.43
N LYS A 211 1.34 -83.10 -17.74
CA LYS A 211 0.06 -82.68 -17.10
C LYS A 211 -0.05 -82.49 -15.56
N LYS A 212 -0.47 -81.23 -15.27
CA LYS A 212 -1.58 -80.74 -14.41
C LYS A 212 -1.36 -80.52 -12.90
N SER A 213 -1.45 -79.25 -12.50
CA SER A 213 -2.36 -78.70 -11.48
C SER A 213 -2.28 -77.16 -11.53
N SER A 214 -3.39 -76.45 -11.77
CA SER A 214 -4.12 -75.62 -10.76
C SER A 214 -3.44 -74.25 -10.54
N ASP A 215 -4.08 -73.08 -10.62
CA ASP A 215 -5.49 -72.71 -10.80
C ASP A 215 -5.59 -71.23 -11.21
N TYR A 216 -6.70 -70.90 -11.87
CA TYR A 216 -7.39 -69.60 -11.90
C TYR A 216 -6.77 -68.40 -12.65
N ALA A 217 -7.35 -68.14 -13.84
CA ALA A 217 -7.61 -66.79 -14.39
C ALA A 217 -8.89 -66.23 -13.72
N PRO A 218 -9.26 -64.92 -13.77
CA PRO A 218 -9.70 -64.33 -15.05
C PRO A 218 -9.53 -62.79 -15.24
N GLU A 219 -9.71 -62.42 -16.51
CA GLU A 219 -10.18 -61.16 -17.11
C GLU A 219 -10.93 -60.15 -16.21
N LEU A 220 -10.74 -58.84 -16.44
CA LEU A 220 -11.75 -57.77 -16.29
C LEU A 220 -11.36 -56.64 -17.27
N ARG A 221 -12.09 -56.32 -18.35
CA ARG A 221 -13.46 -55.77 -18.51
C ARG A 221 -13.64 -54.38 -17.87
N ASP A 222 -13.58 -53.37 -18.75
CA ASP A 222 -14.37 -52.14 -18.82
C ASP A 222 -15.27 -51.73 -17.62
N LYS A 223 -15.07 -50.47 -17.19
CA LYS A 223 -16.07 -49.46 -16.76
C LYS A 223 -16.74 -49.54 -15.38
N HIS A 224 -16.52 -48.45 -14.61
CA HIS A 224 -17.41 -47.63 -13.75
C HIS A 224 -16.66 -47.24 -12.46
N HIS A 225 -16.31 -45.97 -12.27
CA HIS A 225 -17.08 -44.95 -11.55
C HIS A 225 -17.53 -45.33 -10.13
N HIS A 226 -16.94 -44.59 -9.18
CA HIS A 226 -17.42 -44.14 -7.87
C HIS A 226 -17.07 -44.89 -6.58
N MET A 227 -16.75 -44.04 -5.60
CA MET A 227 -16.89 -44.15 -4.14
C MET A 227 -15.62 -44.47 -3.35
N PHE A 228 -14.97 -43.40 -2.89
CA PHE A 228 -14.64 -43.28 -1.47
C PHE A 228 -15.68 -42.36 -0.81
N THR A 229 -16.63 -42.97 -0.11
CA THR A 229 -17.31 -42.46 1.09
C THR A 229 -17.16 -43.63 2.07
N SER A 230 -16.62 -43.50 3.27
CA SER A 230 -17.16 -42.81 4.47
C SER A 230 -16.02 -42.80 5.53
N ASP A 231 -15.99 -41.97 6.57
CA ASP A 231 -16.94 -42.05 7.68
C ASP A 231 -17.27 -40.69 8.31
N ASP A 232 -18.57 -40.60 8.63
CA ASP A 232 -19.32 -39.55 9.30
C ASP A 232 -18.91 -39.31 10.76
N ASP A 233 -19.13 -38.08 11.24
CA ASP A 233 -20.07 -37.88 12.35
C ASP A 233 -20.63 -36.44 12.39
N LYS A 234 -21.91 -36.33 12.00
CA LYS A 234 -23.03 -35.63 12.67
C LYS A 234 -22.86 -34.16 13.12
N ASP A 235 -23.67 -33.25 12.58
CA ASP A 235 -25.05 -33.09 13.09
C ASP A 235 -25.93 -32.24 12.15
N GLU A 236 -27.21 -32.57 12.24
CA GLU A 236 -28.31 -32.31 11.33
C GLU A 236 -29.06 -31.03 11.70
N THR A 237 -29.57 -30.33 10.68
CA THR A 237 -30.96 -29.84 10.56
C THR A 237 -31.04 -28.49 9.85
N THR A 238 -31.37 -28.58 8.57
CA THR A 238 -32.02 -27.55 7.80
C THR A 238 -33.49 -27.40 8.23
N ARG A 239 -33.97 -26.16 8.36
CA ARG A 239 -35.38 -25.82 8.13
C ARG A 239 -35.48 -24.74 7.06
N ASN A 240 -35.77 -25.25 5.87
CA ASN A 240 -36.60 -24.71 4.80
C ASN A 240 -37.45 -23.48 5.17
N ILE A 241 -37.28 -22.35 4.48
CA ILE A 241 -38.39 -21.46 4.08
C ILE A 241 -38.09 -20.91 2.68
N ASN A 242 -38.86 -21.41 1.72
CA ASN A 242 -39.11 -20.79 0.43
C ASN A 242 -40.17 -19.69 0.63
N THR A 243 -40.04 -18.51 0.00
CA THR A 243 -41.11 -17.78 -0.74
C THR A 243 -40.87 -16.27 -0.91
N HIS A 244 -41.18 -15.83 -2.14
CA HIS A 244 -41.69 -14.52 -2.57
C HIS A 244 -40.77 -13.29 -2.71
N LEU A 245 -40.36 -13.08 -3.97
CA LEU A 245 -40.37 -11.74 -4.59
C LEU A 245 -41.79 -11.17 -4.62
N PRO A 246 -41.94 -9.83 -4.52
CA PRO A 246 -43.02 -9.13 -5.19
C PRO A 246 -42.50 -8.20 -6.29
N ALA A 247 -43.31 -8.17 -7.36
CA ALA A 247 -43.17 -7.35 -8.53
C ALA A 247 -43.40 -5.85 -8.25
N THR A 248 -42.72 -5.02 -9.03
CA THR A 248 -42.97 -3.59 -9.18
C THR A 248 -44.26 -3.36 -9.98
N HIS A 249 -45.16 -2.53 -9.46
CA HIS A 249 -46.32 -2.03 -10.19
C HIS A 249 -46.21 -0.51 -10.35
N GLU A 250 -46.23 -0.05 -11.60
CA GLU A 250 -46.54 1.34 -11.97
C GLU A 250 -48.03 1.62 -11.71
N GLY A 251 -48.37 2.85 -11.32
CA GLY A 251 -49.77 3.24 -11.15
C GLY A 251 -49.96 4.65 -10.57
N ASN A 252 -50.15 5.59 -11.48
CA ASN A 252 -50.36 7.03 -11.31
C ASN A 252 -51.73 7.41 -10.70
N ALA A 253 -51.83 8.52 -9.94
CA ALA A 253 -52.88 9.58 -10.02
C ALA A 253 -53.19 10.35 -8.69
N ASN A 254 -52.87 11.65 -8.72
CA ASN A 254 -53.68 12.85 -8.40
C ASN A 254 -54.48 13.09 -7.08
N ALA A 255 -54.28 14.32 -6.57
CA ALA A 255 -55.27 15.34 -6.11
C ALA A 255 -55.47 15.65 -4.59
N SER A 256 -55.00 16.85 -4.20
CA SER A 256 -55.72 17.97 -3.53
C SER A 256 -56.20 17.91 -2.06
N HIS A 257 -55.66 18.82 -1.22
CA HIS A 257 -56.32 19.83 -0.33
C HIS A 257 -55.32 20.32 0.75
N LYS A 258 -54.92 21.60 0.85
CA LYS A 258 -55.56 22.81 1.44
C LYS A 258 -55.92 22.73 2.94
N HIS A 259 -55.57 23.82 3.65
CA HIS A 259 -55.83 24.22 5.05
C HIS A 259 -54.83 23.65 6.08
N SER A 260 -54.18 24.43 6.95
CA SER A 260 -54.35 25.82 7.42
C SER A 260 -53.00 26.45 7.77
#